data_AF-A0A8H4ADS0-F1
#
_entry.id   AF-A0A8H4ADS0-F1
#
_cell.length_a   1.000
_cell.length_b   1.000
_cell.length_c   1.000
_cell.angle_alpha   90.00
_cell.angle_beta   90.00
_cell.angle_gamma   90.00
#
_symmetry.space_group_name_H-M   'P 1'
#
loop_
_entity.id
_entity.type
_entity.pdbx_description
1 polymer ?
#
loop_
_entity_poly.entity_id
_entity_poly.type
_entity_poly.pdbx_seq_one_letter_code
_entity_poly.pdbx_strand_id
1 'polypeptide(L)'
;MYPNQLEEELCKYFTVCYKTTSDEYSVTSLQFAINALNRYFNGETSKIKPINLNNKKAHPDLWRTLNGKIKTLSASGYGETNGSDALTIDKVQRILLHPQTSKLNPKGLLNGIFF
;
A
#
# COMPACT_ATOMS: atom_id res chain seq x y z
N MET A 1 2.56 -11.22 -25.14
CA MET A 1 2.96 -11.78 -23.83
C MET A 1 2.08 -12.99 -23.57
N TYR A 2 2.64 -14.19 -23.43
CA TYR A 2 1.88 -15.38 -23.05
C TYR A 2 1.46 -15.25 -21.57
N PRO A 3 0.27 -15.72 -21.16
CA PRO A 3 -0.22 -15.60 -19.78
C PRO A 3 0.81 -16.05 -18.73
N ASN A 4 1.55 -17.13 -19.02
CA ASN A 4 2.54 -17.70 -18.12
C ASN A 4 3.78 -16.81 -17.94
N GLN A 5 4.18 -16.03 -18.95
CA GLN A 5 5.35 -15.15 -18.84
C GLN A 5 5.08 -13.97 -17.91
N LEU A 6 3.86 -13.41 -17.96
CA LEU A 6 3.50 -12.33 -17.05
C LEU A 6 3.48 -12.80 -15.60
N GLU A 7 2.87 -13.96 -15.37
CA GLU A 7 2.83 -14.55 -14.04
C GLU A 7 4.23 -14.84 -13.50
N GLU A 8 5.12 -15.38 -14.33
CA GLU A 8 6.52 -15.64 -13.96
C GLU A 8 7.27 -14.35 -13.56
N GLU A 9 7.14 -13.28 -14.35
CA GLU A 9 7.79 -12.00 -14.05
C GLU A 9 7.23 -11.35 -12.79
N LEU A 10 5.92 -11.45 -12.54
CA LEU A 10 5.31 -10.98 -11.30
C LEU A 10 5.77 -11.80 -10.09
N CYS A 11 5.94 -13.12 -10.24
CA CYS A 11 6.51 -13.96 -9.18
C CYS A 11 7.95 -13.54 -8.85
N LYS A 12 8.80 -13.30 -9.85
CA LYS A 12 10.15 -12.79 -9.65
C LYS A 12 10.13 -11.47 -8.91
N TYR A 13 9.30 -10.51 -9.36
CA TYR A 13 9.14 -9.21 -8.73
C TYR A 13 8.81 -9.33 -7.22
N PHE A 14 7.77 -10.08 -6.85
CA PHE A 14 7.37 -10.21 -5.44
C PHE A 14 8.33 -11.05 -4.59
N THR A 15 9.18 -11.88 -5.20
CA THR A 15 10.21 -12.64 -4.49
C THR A 15 11.34 -11.72 -4.05
N VAL A 16 11.74 -10.77 -4.89
CA VAL A 16 12.93 -9.92 -4.68
C VAL A 16 12.62 -8.45 -4.40
N CYS A 17 11.36 -8.09 -4.17
CA CYS A 17 11.00 -6.70 -3.92
C CYS A 17 11.48 -6.25 -2.52
N TYR A 18 12.39 -5.27 -2.51
CA TYR A 18 12.90 -4.59 -1.32
C TYR A 18 12.87 -3.08 -1.54
N LYS A 19 12.82 -2.31 -0.44
CA LYS A 19 13.03 -0.86 -0.51
C LYS A 19 14.44 -0.56 -1.04
N THR A 20 14.65 0.64 -1.55
CA THR A 20 15.98 1.12 -1.94
C THR A 20 16.98 1.11 -0.78
N THR A 21 16.49 1.13 0.46
CA THR A 21 17.28 0.99 1.70
C THR A 21 17.65 -0.46 2.04
N SER A 22 17.34 -1.43 1.16
CA SER A 22 17.48 -2.87 1.40
C SER A 22 16.64 -3.42 2.58
N ASP A 23 15.60 -2.69 2.98
CA ASP A 23 14.64 -3.10 4.01
C ASP A 23 13.36 -3.68 3.38
N GLU A 24 12.66 -4.52 4.13
CA GLU A 24 11.43 -5.18 3.70
C GLU A 24 10.25 -4.19 3.58
N TYR A 25 9.37 -4.44 2.62
CA TYR A 25 8.09 -3.74 2.53
C TYR A 25 7.11 -4.28 3.57
N SER A 26 6.13 -3.46 3.97
CA SER A 26 5.01 -3.94 4.78
C SER A 26 4.07 -4.81 3.96
N VAL A 27 3.29 -5.66 4.65
CA VAL A 27 2.22 -6.45 4.02
C VAL A 27 1.25 -5.56 3.25
N THR A 28 0.86 -4.42 3.82
CA THR A 28 -0.05 -3.45 3.18
C THR A 28 0.56 -2.88 1.90
N SER A 29 1.87 -2.59 1.88
CA SER A 29 2.55 -2.14 0.66
C SER A 29 2.50 -3.19 -0.45
N LEU A 30 2.69 -4.48 -0.14
CA LEU A 30 2.57 -5.55 -1.14
C LEU A 30 1.14 -5.70 -1.67
N GLN A 31 0.14 -5.58 -0.79
CA GLN A 31 -1.27 -5.59 -1.19
C GLN A 31 -1.61 -4.40 -2.10
N PHE A 32 -1.09 -3.21 -1.79
CA PHE A 32 -1.26 -2.06 -2.68
C PHE A 32 -0.54 -2.24 -4.01
N ALA A 33 0.64 -2.85 -4.03
CA ALA A 33 1.37 -3.13 -5.27
C ALA A 33 0.57 -4.04 -6.21
N ILE A 34 0.03 -5.16 -5.72
CA ILE A 34 -0.78 -6.05 -6.57
C ILE A 34 -2.07 -5.38 -7.07
N ASN A 35 -2.71 -4.56 -6.23
CA ASN A 35 -3.90 -3.79 -6.62
C ASN A 35 -3.58 -2.72 -7.67
N ALA A 36 -2.46 -2.03 -7.52
CA ALA A 36 -2.00 -1.03 -8.48
C ALA A 36 -1.66 -1.66 -9.83
N LEU A 37 -0.99 -2.82 -9.84
CA LEU A 37 -0.70 -3.58 -11.06
C LEU A 37 -2.00 -4.06 -11.73
N ASN A 38 -2.93 -4.63 -10.95
CA ASN A 38 -4.22 -5.04 -11.49
C ASN A 38 -4.99 -3.86 -12.10
N ARG A 39 -4.99 -2.70 -11.43
CA ARG A 39 -5.61 -1.48 -11.98
C ARG A 39 -4.89 -1.02 -13.24
N TYR A 40 -3.57 -1.02 -13.27
CA TYR A 40 -2.78 -0.62 -14.43
C TYR A 40 -3.13 -1.47 -15.65
N PHE A 41 -3.13 -2.80 -15.53
CA PHE A 41 -3.42 -3.70 -16.65
C PHE A 41 -4.86 -3.62 -17.18
N ASN A 42 -5.79 -3.15 -16.35
CA ASN A 42 -7.18 -2.94 -16.74
C ASN A 42 -7.52 -1.47 -17.03
N GLY A 43 -6.52 -0.58 -17.03
CA GLY A 43 -6.68 0.84 -17.36
C GLY A 43 -6.47 1.14 -18.85
N GLU A 44 -6.96 2.29 -19.30
CA GLU A 44 -6.88 2.74 -20.71
C GLU A 44 -5.44 2.91 -21.24
N THR A 45 -4.47 3.08 -20.34
CA THR A 45 -3.05 3.29 -20.68
C THR A 45 -2.28 2.00 -20.90
N SER A 46 -2.86 0.84 -20.57
CA SER A 46 -2.21 -0.45 -20.75
C SER A 46 -2.13 -0.84 -22.22
N LYS A 47 -0.93 -1.18 -22.69
CA LYS A 47 -0.72 -1.73 -24.04
C LYS A 47 -0.95 -3.24 -24.11
N ILE A 48 -1.22 -3.89 -22.98
CA ILE A 48 -1.51 -5.32 -22.93
C ILE A 48 -3.01 -5.56 -22.79
N LYS A 49 -3.45 -6.77 -23.19
CA LYS A 49 -4.84 -7.18 -23.01
C LYS A 49 -5.22 -7.11 -21.52
N PRO A 50 -6.48 -6.74 -21.19
CA PRO A 50 -6.98 -6.76 -19.82
C PRO A 50 -6.75 -8.13 -19.17
N ILE A 51 -6.21 -8.11 -17.95
CA ILE A 51 -5.92 -9.32 -17.16
C ILE A 51 -6.41 -9.07 -15.74
N ASN A 52 -7.16 -10.02 -15.19
CA ASN A 52 -7.65 -9.96 -13.82
C ASN A 52 -6.69 -10.72 -12.89
N LEU A 53 -5.70 -10.01 -12.35
CA LEU A 53 -4.75 -10.58 -11.40
C LEU A 53 -5.42 -11.05 -10.09
N ASN A 54 -6.62 -10.56 -9.77
CA ASN A 54 -7.38 -11.02 -8.61
C ASN A 54 -8.00 -12.42 -8.81
N ASN A 55 -8.01 -12.94 -10.05
CA ASN A 55 -8.43 -14.32 -10.30
C ASN A 55 -7.34 -15.31 -9.86
N LYS A 56 -7.40 -15.70 -8.57
CA LYS A 56 -6.44 -16.62 -7.94
C LYS A 56 -6.35 -17.99 -8.63
N LYS A 57 -7.43 -18.43 -9.28
CA LYS A 57 -7.43 -19.70 -10.02
C LYS A 57 -6.69 -19.59 -11.35
N ALA A 58 -6.74 -18.43 -11.99
CA ALA A 58 -6.01 -18.16 -13.23
C ALA A 58 -4.53 -17.82 -12.99
N HIS A 59 -4.18 -17.37 -11.78
CA HIS A 59 -2.81 -17.00 -11.40
C HIS A 59 -2.36 -17.67 -10.09
N PRO A 60 -2.34 -19.02 -10.03
CA PRO A 60 -2.08 -19.73 -8.79
C PRO A 60 -0.65 -19.55 -8.28
N ASP A 61 0.33 -19.38 -9.16
CA ASP A 61 1.75 -19.28 -8.80
C ASP A 61 2.06 -17.88 -8.25
N LEU A 62 1.47 -16.85 -8.85
CA LEU A 62 1.52 -15.48 -8.33
C LEU A 62 0.98 -15.42 -6.91
N TRP A 63 -0.22 -15.96 -6.69
CA TRP A 63 -0.85 -15.91 -5.37
C TRP A 63 -0.14 -16.80 -4.35
N ARG A 64 0.46 -17.94 -4.77
CA ARG A 64 1.31 -18.74 -3.88
C ARG A 64 2.53 -17.93 -3.43
N THR A 65 3.21 -17.28 -4.36
CA THR A 65 4.40 -16.46 -4.10
C THR A 65 4.08 -15.28 -3.19
N LEU A 66 3.06 -14.49 -3.54
CA LEU A 66 2.64 -13.32 -2.77
C LEU A 66 2.20 -13.70 -1.35
N ASN A 67 1.38 -14.75 -1.20
CA ASN A 67 0.94 -15.21 0.12
C ASN A 67 2.10 -15.76 0.96
N GLY A 68 3.07 -16.45 0.34
CA GLY A 68 4.28 -16.90 1.02
C GLY A 68 5.12 -15.74 1.56
N LYS A 69 5.32 -14.70 0.74
CA LYS A 69 6.01 -13.47 1.15
C LYS A 69 5.26 -12.76 2.27
N ILE A 70 3.95 -12.55 2.12
CA ILE A 70 3.10 -11.94 3.15
C ILE A 70 3.19 -12.72 4.47
N LYS A 71 3.11 -14.04 4.44
CA LYS A 71 3.22 -14.88 5.65
C LYS A 71 4.57 -14.70 6.35
N THR A 72 5.64 -14.63 5.57
CA THR A 72 7.01 -14.42 6.09
C THR A 72 7.16 -13.02 6.72
N LEU A 73 6.64 -11.99 6.05
CA LEU A 73 6.65 -10.62 6.54
C LEU A 73 5.82 -10.45 7.81
N SER A 74 4.60 -11.00 7.85
CA SER A 74 3.76 -10.99 9.04
C SER A 74 4.45 -11.66 10.23
N ALA A 75 5.08 -12.82 10.02
CA ALA A 75 5.84 -13.51 11.07
C ALA A 75 7.05 -12.70 11.55
N SER A 76 7.59 -11.82 10.70
CA SER A 76 8.74 -10.95 10.98
C SER A 76 8.34 -9.58 11.52
N GLY A 77 7.05 -9.35 11.83
CA GLY A 77 6.57 -8.08 12.39
C GLY A 77 6.29 -6.98 11.36
N TYR A 78 6.37 -7.28 10.05
CA TYR A 78 6.00 -6.37 8.96
C TYR A 78 4.53 -6.53 8.51
N GLY A 79 3.76 -7.32 9.27
CA GLY A 79 2.30 -7.42 9.14
C GLY A 79 1.60 -6.10 9.50
N GLU A 80 0.27 -6.08 9.58
CA GLU A 80 -0.46 -4.90 10.05
C GLU A 80 -0.04 -4.55 11.48
N THR A 81 0.93 -3.65 11.61
CA THR A 81 1.36 -3.08 12.88
C THR A 81 0.47 -1.88 13.14
N ASN A 82 -0.63 -2.15 13.84
CA ASN A 82 -1.51 -1.19 14.48
C ASN A 82 -2.27 -0.27 13.50
N GLY A 83 -3.50 0.11 13.88
CA GLY A 83 -4.18 1.21 13.21
C GLY A 83 -3.33 2.49 13.25
N SER A 84 -3.77 3.53 12.56
CA SER A 84 -3.11 4.85 12.62
C SER A 84 -2.68 5.19 14.05
N ASP A 85 -1.42 5.55 14.26
CA ASP A 85 -0.94 6.01 15.56
C ASP A 85 -1.93 7.03 16.12
N ALA A 86 -2.48 6.75 17.29
CA ALA A 86 -3.32 7.72 17.97
C ALA A 86 -2.52 9.03 18.15
N LEU A 87 -3.16 10.16 17.90
CA LEU A 87 -2.55 11.45 18.19
C LEU A 87 -2.24 11.53 19.69
N THR A 88 -0.96 11.60 20.03
CA THR A 88 -0.49 11.91 21.39
C THR A 88 -0.96 13.32 21.77
N ILE A 89 -1.18 13.58 23.07
CA ILE A 89 -1.60 14.89 23.58
C ILE A 89 -0.72 16.03 23.06
N ASP A 90 0.61 15.83 22.99
CA ASP A 90 1.53 16.85 22.44
C ASP A 90 1.30 17.18 20.97
N LYS A 91 0.97 16.16 20.15
CA LYS A 91 0.64 16.34 18.73
C LYS A 91 -0.68 17.09 18.58
N VAL A 92 -1.68 16.77 19.42
CA VAL A 92 -2.96 17.51 19.46
C VAL A 92 -2.73 18.96 19.85
N GLN A 93 -1.94 19.23 20.88
CA GLN A 93 -1.63 20.60 21.31
C GLN A 93 -0.91 21.39 20.21
N ARG A 94 0.05 20.78 19.51
CA ARG A 94 0.73 21.42 18.36
C ARG A 94 -0.23 21.74 17.22
N ILE A 95 -1.18 20.85 16.92
CA ILE A 95 -2.22 21.11 15.92
C ILE A 95 -3.07 22.29 16.38
N LEU A 96 -3.55 22.31 17.63
CA LEU A 96 -4.42 23.38 18.14
C LEU A 96 -3.74 24.75 18.20
N LEU A 97 -2.44 24.80 18.48
CA LEU A 97 -1.64 26.03 18.56
C LEU A 97 -1.08 26.50 17.21
N HIS A 98 -1.32 25.77 16.12
CA HIS A 98 -0.79 26.11 14.81
C HIS A 98 -1.43 27.41 14.28
N PRO A 99 -0.69 28.29 13.58
CA PRO A 99 -1.28 29.52 13.02
C PRO A 99 -2.48 29.28 12.10
N GLN A 100 -2.52 28.13 11.43
CA GLN A 100 -3.62 27.74 10.54
C GLN A 100 -4.87 27.21 11.26
N THR A 101 -4.80 26.94 12.56
CA THR A 101 -5.95 26.61 13.44
C THR A 101 -6.26 27.73 14.42
N SER A 102 -5.65 28.91 14.20
CA SER A 102 -5.78 30.04 15.10
C SER A 102 -7.23 30.50 15.23
N LYS A 103 -7.67 30.69 16.48
CA LYS A 103 -9.00 31.24 16.81
C LYS A 103 -9.13 32.73 16.45
N LEU A 104 -8.03 33.38 16.09
CA LEU A 104 -7.99 34.81 15.79
C LEU A 104 -8.43 35.15 14.36
N ASN A 105 -8.60 34.16 13.48
CA ASN A 105 -9.19 34.40 12.16
C ASN A 105 -10.25 33.33 11.81
N PRO A 106 -11.30 33.67 11.04
CA PRO A 106 -12.42 32.77 10.78
C PRO A 106 -12.02 31.44 10.11
N LYS A 107 -11.04 31.49 9.19
CA LYS A 107 -10.55 30.30 8.48
C LYS A 107 -9.80 29.36 9.43
N GLY A 108 -9.01 29.92 10.33
CA GLY A 108 -8.27 29.18 11.35
C GLY A 108 -9.20 28.55 12.38
N LEU A 109 -10.27 29.24 12.77
CA LEU A 109 -11.29 28.68 13.65
C LEU A 109 -12.00 27.48 13.00
N LEU A 110 -12.42 27.61 11.74
CA LEU A 110 -13.05 26.51 10.99
C LEU A 110 -12.10 25.31 10.90
N ASN A 111 -10.87 25.56 10.50
CA ASN A 111 -9.84 24.55 10.46
C ASN A 111 -9.67 23.83 11.81
N GLY A 112 -9.58 24.55 12.93
CA GLY A 112 -9.43 23.95 14.25
C GLY A 112 -10.61 23.11 14.76
N ILE A 113 -11.81 23.27 14.19
CA ILE A 113 -13.01 22.49 14.54
C ILE A 113 -13.16 21.24 13.65
N PHE A 114 -12.75 21.36 12.38
CA PHE A 114 -12.95 20.31 11.36
C PHE A 114 -11.68 19.52 11.02
N PHE A 115 -10.56 19.80 11.69
CA PHE A 115 -9.38 18.92 11.72
C PHE A 115 -9.58 17.71 12.63
#